data_AF-A0A0C2MZF5-F1
#
_entry.id   AF-A0A0C2MZF5-F1
#
_cell.length_a   1.000
_cell.length_b   1.000
_cell.length_c   1.000
_cell.angle_alpha   90.00
_cell.angle_beta   90.00
_cell.angle_gamma   90.00
#
_symmetry.space_group_name_H-M   'P 1'
#
loop_
_entity.id
_entity.type
_entity.pdbx_description
1 polymer ?
#
loop_
_entity_poly.entity_id
_entity_poly.type
_entity_poly.pdbx_seq_one_letter_code
_entity_poly.pdbx_strand_id
1 'polypeptide(L)'
;MKAVRKFISHFTPLSDTESDRLFIKNFPMELYGELYWMSEGGRNIDRYQEKKILILDIFTFIYRNSHLITNRKAQSFIVLVLKFINICSGIEDYDPNPLLDSISNCITHDPNKVLFINENGMCNFFDNFIIKNTESIERFRTMCQSLYQLDRGNNTLLIPKKLTKGLKDIYAKCYTPWHLEYEQLYLNILRMISRFGLLDDIEFNANLLYRNSLNILTRHTTTNLAFFSIEYLAKIWSGIFNCSKNTFEIDGLERLIHFAALFSIQITRKLTKVNDRDGKFSLTKNKIQRLYLIYFIFMAFPMIDIRRYNWFFKVLKQLHLSFQKYIEMYSIDDIPTQDSYLILQFYAKSGLILNIPMSFNDYQIFMSFATRLYVDPSLKLHYLYLYSCNLLNIQHHLNINESSTEYILSMKNFAYDLILALSDSAYIDKLQSDSNLFMYEYLKSHDISAMTKDFINSVCLECESYLSYVVENRIPEVYGHAEYILQLHISLLIVNSFNSSTYLDKMKRDFFMRCLHENAQTVLDSKSYPEKSNTSSEIISHGIAAPQVIKCCQLSFEDILRWFILIYEHKFIFGRRDSTFENCIFLFHL
;
A
#
# COMPACT_ATOMS: atom_id res chain seq x y z
N MET A 1 44.80 -0.53 36.48
CA MET A 1 44.53 0.67 35.63
C MET A 1 45.79 1.30 35.00
N LYS A 2 46.73 1.85 35.78
CA LYS A 2 47.89 2.61 35.23
C LYS A 2 48.67 1.84 34.16
N ALA A 3 48.94 0.55 34.39
CA ALA A 3 49.61 -0.31 33.41
C ALA A 3 48.83 -0.46 32.09
N VAL A 4 47.50 -0.64 32.16
CA VAL A 4 46.61 -0.73 31.00
C VAL A 4 46.62 0.58 30.20
N ARG A 5 46.49 1.73 30.87
CA ARG A 5 46.59 3.04 30.21
C ARG A 5 47.94 3.23 29.52
N LYS A 6 49.04 2.88 30.19
CA LYS A 6 50.40 2.97 29.63
C LYS A 6 50.57 2.06 28.41
N PHE A 7 49.99 0.86 28.45
CA PHE A 7 49.99 -0.07 27.32
C PHE A 7 49.23 0.53 26.13
N ILE A 8 47.99 0.97 26.35
CA ILE A 8 47.16 1.61 25.31
C ILE A 8 47.91 2.80 24.70
N SER A 9 48.40 3.74 25.52
CA SER A 9 49.10 4.93 25.01
C SER A 9 50.35 4.60 24.19
N HIS A 10 51.07 3.54 24.55
CA HIS A 10 52.29 3.14 23.84
C HIS A 10 51.99 2.43 22.51
N PHE A 11 50.97 1.57 22.47
CA PHE A 11 50.69 0.70 21.33
C PHE A 11 49.59 1.20 20.39
N THR A 12 48.80 2.21 20.77
CA THR A 12 47.79 2.82 19.89
C THR A 12 48.38 3.26 18.55
N PRO A 13 49.51 4.00 18.49
CA PRO A 13 50.07 4.47 17.22
C PRO A 13 50.62 3.36 16.32
N LEU A 14 51.00 2.20 16.90
CA LEU A 14 51.71 1.14 16.18
C LEU A 14 50.77 0.20 15.40
N SER A 15 49.51 0.04 15.86
CA SER A 15 48.53 -0.90 15.28
C SER A 15 49.06 -2.33 15.05
N ASP A 16 49.95 -2.80 15.92
CA ASP A 16 50.60 -4.11 15.82
C ASP A 16 49.69 -5.27 16.31
N THR A 17 49.51 -6.28 15.45
CA THR A 17 48.67 -7.46 15.73
C THR A 17 49.16 -8.28 16.92
N GLU A 18 50.48 -8.38 17.13
CA GLU A 18 51.03 -9.17 18.25
C GLU A 18 50.70 -8.49 19.58
N SER A 19 50.93 -7.18 19.66
CA SER A 19 50.58 -6.35 20.82
C SER A 19 49.09 -6.42 21.15
N ASP A 20 48.22 -6.43 20.13
CA ASP A 20 46.77 -6.58 20.31
C ASP A 20 46.38 -7.92 20.93
N ARG A 21 47.00 -9.01 20.46
CA ARG A 21 46.79 -10.36 21.02
C ARG A 21 47.32 -10.45 22.44
N LEU A 22 48.50 -9.89 22.72
CA LEU A 22 49.09 -9.85 24.05
C LEU A 22 48.22 -9.06 25.03
N PHE A 23 47.65 -7.94 24.60
CA PHE A 23 46.74 -7.14 25.42
C PHE A 23 45.52 -7.94 25.86
N ILE A 24 44.81 -8.58 24.91
CA ILE A 24 43.64 -9.41 25.24
C ILE A 24 44.03 -10.61 26.08
N LYS A 25 45.08 -11.34 25.70
CA LYS A 25 45.54 -12.55 26.40
C LYS A 25 45.84 -12.25 27.88
N ASN A 26 46.57 -11.17 28.13
CA ASN A 26 47.07 -10.81 29.46
C ASN A 26 46.26 -9.72 30.17
N PHE A 27 45.04 -9.42 29.69
CA PHE A 27 44.20 -8.40 30.34
C PHE A 27 43.92 -8.78 31.82
N PRO A 28 44.14 -7.88 32.80
CA PRO A 28 44.00 -8.20 34.22
C PRO A 28 42.55 -8.57 34.60
N MET A 29 42.35 -9.75 35.20
CA MET A 29 41.00 -10.26 35.49
C MET A 29 40.32 -9.49 36.62
N GLU A 30 41.07 -8.99 37.60
CA GLU A 30 40.54 -8.16 38.69
C GLU A 30 39.96 -6.87 38.14
N LEU A 31 40.71 -6.21 37.24
CA LEU A 31 40.23 -5.00 36.57
C LEU A 31 39.01 -5.32 35.71
N TYR A 32 39.01 -6.41 34.94
CA TYR A 32 37.83 -6.82 34.18
C TYR A 32 36.61 -7.01 35.07
N GLY A 33 36.76 -7.65 36.24
CA GLY A 33 35.69 -7.84 37.22
C GLY A 33 35.13 -6.50 37.74
N GLU A 34 35.99 -5.53 38.04
CA GLU A 34 35.55 -4.18 38.42
C GLU A 34 34.77 -3.49 37.30
N LEU A 35 35.29 -3.53 36.06
CA LEU A 35 34.62 -2.92 34.90
C LEU A 35 33.29 -3.62 34.59
N TYR A 36 33.23 -4.94 34.78
CA TYR A 36 32.00 -5.71 34.66
C TYR A 36 30.98 -5.30 35.73
N TRP A 37 31.41 -5.14 36.99
CA TRP A 37 30.54 -4.67 38.07
C TRP A 37 29.99 -3.25 37.80
N MET A 38 30.80 -2.36 37.20
CA MET A 38 30.31 -1.07 36.71
C MET A 38 29.18 -1.23 35.71
N SER A 39 29.33 -2.15 34.75
CA SER A 39 28.36 -2.41 33.69
C SER A 39 27.02 -2.98 34.20
N GLU A 40 27.02 -3.52 35.43
CA GLU A 40 25.83 -4.03 36.12
C GLU A 40 25.18 -2.98 37.06
N GLY A 41 25.62 -1.73 37.03
CA GLY A 41 25.04 -0.64 37.83
C GLY A 41 25.80 -0.32 39.11
N GLY A 42 26.93 -0.98 39.37
CA GLY A 42 27.80 -0.68 40.50
C GLY A 42 28.39 0.74 40.41
N ARG A 43 28.01 1.61 41.36
CA ARG A 43 28.52 3.00 41.45
C ARG A 43 29.57 3.20 42.53
N ASN A 44 29.61 2.31 43.54
CA ASN A 44 30.53 2.41 44.67
C ASN A 44 31.91 1.82 44.32
N ILE A 45 32.59 2.41 43.33
CA ILE A 45 33.94 2.02 42.94
C ILE A 45 34.88 3.21 43.08
N ASP A 46 36.04 2.95 43.65
CA ASP A 46 37.16 3.88 43.63
C ASP A 46 37.47 4.33 42.19
N ARG A 47 37.61 5.65 42.01
CA ARG A 47 37.93 6.31 40.73
C ARG A 47 36.94 5.99 39.60
N TYR A 48 35.64 5.93 39.94
CA TYR A 48 34.55 5.61 39.02
C TYR A 48 34.62 6.37 37.68
N GLN A 49 34.80 7.70 37.70
CA GLN A 49 34.85 8.51 36.47
C GLN A 49 36.02 8.15 35.56
N GLU A 50 37.21 7.95 36.13
CA GLU A 50 38.37 7.56 35.35
C GLU A 50 38.23 6.16 34.76
N LYS A 51 37.50 5.27 35.45
CA LYS A 51 37.18 3.94 34.95
C LYS A 51 36.15 3.99 33.83
N LYS A 52 35.20 4.94 33.83
CA LYS A 52 34.29 5.16 32.69
C LYS A 52 35.07 5.42 31.40
N ILE A 53 35.99 6.39 31.46
CA ILE A 53 36.87 6.73 30.32
C ILE A 53 37.72 5.52 29.94
N LEU A 54 38.27 4.81 30.93
CA LEU A 54 39.10 3.62 30.66
C LEU A 54 38.33 2.50 29.95
N ILE A 55 37.05 2.28 30.26
CA ILE A 55 36.23 1.28 29.53
C ILE A 55 36.19 1.62 28.04
N LEU A 56 35.96 2.89 27.72
CA LEU A 56 35.90 3.36 26.33
C LEU A 56 37.27 3.34 25.66
N ASP A 57 38.34 3.73 26.37
CA ASP A 57 39.72 3.65 25.88
C ASP A 57 40.11 2.20 25.56
N ILE A 58 39.73 1.24 26.42
CA ILE A 58 39.98 -0.18 26.21
C ILE A 58 39.24 -0.68 24.97
N PHE A 59 37.95 -0.37 24.84
CA PHE A 59 37.18 -0.77 23.66
C PHE A 59 37.76 -0.18 22.37
N THR A 60 38.07 1.13 22.41
CA THR A 60 38.69 1.86 21.30
C THR A 60 40.01 1.20 20.91
N PHE A 61 40.86 0.86 21.88
CA PHE A 61 42.12 0.17 21.62
C PHE A 61 41.91 -1.20 20.98
N ILE A 62 41.01 -2.03 21.53
CA ILE A 62 40.76 -3.39 21.04
C ILE A 62 40.27 -3.39 19.58
N TYR A 63 39.43 -2.43 19.22
CA TYR A 63 38.80 -2.37 17.90
C TYR A 63 39.32 -1.23 17.01
N ARG A 64 40.50 -0.66 17.29
CA ARG A 64 41.15 0.32 16.41
C ARG A 64 41.51 -0.25 15.03
N ASN A 65 41.54 -1.57 14.90
CA ASN A 65 41.74 -2.31 13.67
C ASN A 65 40.85 -3.60 13.66
N SER A 66 40.95 -4.39 12.60
CA SER A 66 40.14 -5.61 12.41
C SER A 66 40.75 -6.88 13.01
N HIS A 67 41.91 -6.83 13.67
CA HIS A 67 42.67 -8.02 14.06
C HIS A 67 41.98 -8.91 15.11
N LEU A 68 41.13 -8.31 15.96
CA LEU A 68 40.51 -8.97 17.11
C LEU A 68 39.00 -9.21 16.95
N ILE A 69 38.40 -8.90 15.79
CA ILE A 69 36.94 -8.92 15.61
C ILE A 69 36.30 -10.29 15.81
N THR A 70 37.05 -11.38 15.61
CA THR A 70 36.61 -12.78 15.83
C THR A 70 37.08 -13.36 17.17
N ASN A 71 37.86 -12.62 17.97
CA ASN A 71 38.41 -13.13 19.21
C ASN A 71 37.33 -13.16 20.31
N ARG A 72 37.03 -14.34 20.85
CA ARG A 72 35.98 -14.53 21.87
C ARG A 72 36.18 -13.68 23.13
N LYS A 73 37.43 -13.51 23.59
CA LYS A 73 37.72 -12.68 24.77
C LYS A 73 37.60 -11.19 24.44
N ALA A 74 37.95 -10.76 23.23
CA ALA A 74 37.67 -9.39 22.78
C ALA A 74 36.16 -9.12 22.69
N GLN A 75 35.36 -10.09 22.24
CA GLN A 75 33.90 -9.97 22.15
C GLN A 75 33.23 -9.77 23.53
N SER A 76 33.81 -10.28 24.62
CA SER A 76 33.28 -10.03 25.96
C SER A 76 33.35 -8.54 26.35
N PHE A 77 34.30 -7.79 25.80
CA PHE A 77 34.37 -6.34 25.96
C PHE A 77 33.28 -5.60 25.18
N ILE A 78 32.75 -6.16 24.08
CA ILE A 78 31.58 -5.60 23.39
C ILE A 78 30.38 -5.64 24.34
N VAL A 79 30.11 -6.80 24.93
CA VAL A 79 29.01 -6.98 25.88
C VAL A 79 29.17 -6.06 27.09
N LEU A 80 30.38 -5.96 27.63
CA LEU A 80 30.70 -5.07 28.76
C LEU A 80 30.40 -3.62 28.41
N VAL A 81 30.86 -3.13 27.25
CA VAL A 81 30.63 -1.74 26.82
C VAL A 81 29.16 -1.49 26.54
N LEU A 82 28.45 -2.40 25.87
CA LEU A 82 27.03 -2.27 25.57
C LEU A 82 26.17 -2.18 26.85
N LYS A 83 26.46 -3.02 27.84
CA LYS A 83 25.82 -2.94 29.16
C LYS A 83 26.15 -1.63 29.85
N PHE A 84 27.42 -1.24 29.84
CA PHE A 84 27.89 -0.01 30.46
C PHE A 84 27.22 1.24 29.86
N ILE A 85 27.18 1.41 28.53
CA ILE A 85 26.54 2.57 27.90
C ILE A 85 25.03 2.60 28.12
N ASN A 86 24.38 1.46 28.36
CA ASN A 86 22.95 1.40 28.65
C ASN A 86 22.58 2.02 30.01
N ILE A 87 23.49 1.99 30.99
CA ILE A 87 23.25 2.50 32.35
C ILE A 87 24.03 3.77 32.68
N CYS A 88 25.02 4.12 31.86
CA CYS A 88 25.84 5.29 32.07
C CYS A 88 24.98 6.54 31.83
N SER A 89 25.01 7.48 32.77
CA SER A 89 24.67 8.87 32.48
C SER A 89 25.91 9.54 31.89
N GLY A 90 25.70 10.34 30.83
CA GLY A 90 26.72 10.82 29.88
C GLY A 90 28.10 11.15 30.44
N ILE A 91 29.12 10.98 29.61
CA ILE A 91 30.52 11.20 29.97
C ILE A 91 30.90 12.58 29.46
N GLU A 92 31.10 13.52 30.39
CA GLU A 92 31.59 14.85 30.04
C GLU A 92 33.03 14.74 29.52
N ASP A 93 33.35 15.57 28.53
CA ASP A 93 34.69 15.73 27.94
C ASP A 93 35.29 14.52 27.20
N TYR A 94 34.50 13.48 26.88
CA TYR A 94 34.97 12.37 26.04
C TYR A 94 34.74 12.67 24.55
N ASP A 95 35.81 12.62 23.75
CA ASP A 95 35.71 12.69 22.28
C ASP A 95 35.16 11.36 21.72
N PRO A 96 33.95 11.36 21.12
CA PRO A 96 33.36 10.13 20.60
C PRO A 96 33.98 9.66 19.29
N ASN A 97 34.80 10.46 18.61
CA ASN A 97 35.28 10.14 17.27
C ASN A 97 36.13 8.85 17.20
N PRO A 98 37.15 8.62 18.05
CA PRO A 98 37.90 7.38 18.03
C PRO A 98 37.04 6.15 18.34
N LEU A 99 36.02 6.34 19.18
CA LEU A 99 35.08 5.29 19.54
C LEU A 99 34.16 4.93 18.37
N LEU A 100 33.70 5.92 17.58
CA LEU A 100 32.95 5.69 16.34
C LEU A 100 33.75 4.86 15.32
N ASP A 101 35.04 5.16 15.14
CA ASP A 101 35.91 4.39 14.24
C ASP A 101 36.08 2.95 14.71
N SER A 102 36.24 2.78 16.02
CA SER A 102 36.40 1.47 16.63
C SER A 102 35.11 0.63 16.57
N ILE A 103 33.94 1.26 16.77
CA ILE A 103 32.66 0.59 16.54
C ILE A 103 32.53 0.21 15.06
N SER A 104 32.89 1.11 14.14
CA SER A 104 32.82 0.86 12.69
C SER A 104 33.66 -0.37 12.28
N ASN A 105 34.88 -0.50 12.81
CA ASN A 105 35.71 -1.69 12.63
C ASN A 105 35.10 -2.93 13.29
N CYS A 106 34.62 -2.81 14.53
CA CYS A 106 34.02 -3.90 15.29
C CYS A 106 32.82 -4.53 14.56
N ILE A 107 31.96 -3.69 13.97
CA ILE A 107 30.75 -4.11 13.26
C ILE A 107 31.02 -4.61 11.84
N THR A 108 32.27 -4.69 11.37
CA THR A 108 32.58 -5.39 10.11
C THR A 108 32.32 -6.90 10.21
N HIS A 109 32.32 -7.44 11.43
CA HIS A 109 31.97 -8.84 11.71
C HIS A 109 30.51 -8.96 12.16
N ASP A 110 29.70 -9.71 11.41
CA ASP A 110 28.25 -9.80 11.65
C ASP A 110 27.84 -10.32 13.05
N PRO A 111 28.51 -11.32 13.66
CA PRO A 111 28.23 -11.70 15.04
C PRO A 111 28.36 -10.54 16.03
N ASN A 112 29.27 -9.60 15.78
CA ASN A 112 29.40 -8.40 16.61
C ASN A 112 28.23 -7.44 16.35
N LYS A 113 27.79 -7.26 15.10
CA LYS A 113 26.58 -6.47 14.78
C LYS A 113 25.37 -6.95 15.58
N VAL A 114 25.18 -8.28 15.67
CA VAL A 114 24.08 -8.87 16.43
C VAL A 114 24.10 -8.45 17.90
N LEU A 115 25.27 -8.39 18.53
CA LEU A 115 25.40 -7.92 19.92
C LEU A 115 24.91 -6.47 20.07
N PHE A 116 25.35 -5.57 19.18
CA PHE A 116 24.91 -4.18 19.17
C PHE A 116 23.40 -4.06 18.94
N ILE A 117 22.82 -4.85 18.04
CA ILE A 117 21.40 -4.84 17.73
C ILE A 117 20.58 -5.32 18.94
N ASN A 118 20.95 -6.46 19.52
CA ASN A 118 20.25 -7.07 20.65
C ASN A 118 20.29 -6.18 21.91
N GLU A 119 21.39 -5.47 22.15
CA GLU A 119 21.51 -4.57 23.32
C GLU A 119 21.08 -3.12 23.04
N ASN A 120 20.43 -2.86 21.90
CA ASN A 120 20.03 -1.50 21.48
C ASN A 120 21.20 -0.50 21.52
N GLY A 121 22.40 -0.98 21.18
CA GLY A 121 23.66 -0.28 21.41
C GLY A 121 23.72 1.09 20.75
N MET A 122 23.18 1.23 19.54
CA MET A 122 23.20 2.50 18.80
C MET A 122 22.33 3.58 19.43
N CYS A 123 21.18 3.21 20.01
CA CYS A 123 20.32 4.15 20.70
C CYS A 123 21.03 4.67 21.96
N ASN A 124 21.56 3.75 22.77
CA ASN A 124 22.29 4.09 23.98
C ASN A 124 23.58 4.88 23.68
N PHE A 125 24.24 4.59 22.56
CA PHE A 125 25.39 5.34 22.10
C PHE A 125 25.01 6.78 21.73
N PHE A 126 23.93 6.96 20.97
CA PHE A 126 23.46 8.28 20.56
C PHE A 126 23.19 9.19 21.76
N ASP A 127 22.45 8.68 22.75
CA ASP A 127 22.10 9.38 23.99
C ASP A 127 23.33 9.88 24.76
N ASN A 128 24.34 9.02 24.88
CA ASN A 128 25.48 9.30 25.75
C ASN A 128 26.53 10.20 25.09
N PHE A 129 26.65 10.14 23.77
CA PHE A 129 27.82 10.68 23.07
C PHE A 129 27.50 11.67 21.94
N ILE A 130 26.45 11.41 21.14
CA ILE A 130 26.23 12.15 19.89
C ILE A 130 25.38 13.40 20.08
N ILE A 131 24.41 13.38 21.01
CA ILE A 131 23.56 14.54 21.31
C ILE A 131 24.37 15.83 21.57
N LYS A 132 25.60 15.69 22.09
CA LYS A 132 26.48 16.82 22.41
C LYS A 132 27.41 17.24 21.26
N ASN A 133 27.48 16.47 20.17
CA ASN A 133 28.43 16.68 19.07
C ASN A 133 27.74 16.55 17.71
N THR A 134 27.26 17.67 17.17
CA THR A 134 26.53 17.73 15.89
C THR A 134 27.38 17.31 14.69
N GLU A 135 28.71 17.53 14.72
CA GLU A 135 29.63 17.14 13.64
C GLU A 135 29.69 15.63 13.45
N SER A 136 29.42 14.87 14.52
CA SER A 136 29.47 13.41 14.51
C SER A 136 28.19 12.73 14.00
N ILE A 137 27.10 13.48 13.77
CA ILE A 137 25.78 12.93 13.42
C ILE A 137 25.83 12.16 12.09
N GLU A 138 26.49 12.69 11.05
CA GLU A 138 26.55 12.03 9.74
C GLU A 138 27.36 10.72 9.78
N ARG A 139 28.46 10.70 10.54
CA ARG A 139 29.25 9.49 10.79
C ARG A 139 28.40 8.45 11.53
N PHE A 140 27.69 8.87 12.57
CA PHE A 140 26.77 8.01 13.31
C PHE A 140 25.66 7.43 12.42
N ARG A 141 25.06 8.23 11.53
CA ARG A 141 24.04 7.79 10.57
C ARG A 141 24.60 6.72 9.63
N THR A 142 25.79 6.94 9.09
CA THR A 142 26.48 5.97 8.21
C THR A 142 26.76 4.67 8.94
N MET A 143 27.24 4.75 10.18
CA MET A 143 27.50 3.60 11.03
C MET A 143 26.23 2.80 11.35
N CYS A 144 25.12 3.48 11.69
CA CYS A 144 23.81 2.83 11.88
C CYS A 144 23.38 2.07 10.61
N GLN A 145 23.50 2.70 9.44
CA GLN A 145 23.12 2.05 8.18
C GLN A 145 23.95 0.79 7.92
N SER A 146 25.25 0.81 8.22
CA SER A 146 26.13 -0.37 8.12
C SER A 146 25.72 -1.47 9.11
N LEU A 147 25.45 -1.10 10.37
CA LEU A 147 25.05 -2.03 11.41
C LEU A 147 23.76 -2.79 11.05
N TYR A 148 22.72 -2.06 10.63
CA TYR A 148 21.42 -2.66 10.31
C TYR A 148 21.37 -3.33 8.92
N GLN A 149 22.46 -3.26 8.15
CA GLN A 149 22.71 -4.07 6.95
C GLN A 149 23.30 -5.46 7.30
N LEU A 150 22.83 -6.09 8.38
CA LEU A 150 23.22 -7.45 8.79
C LEU A 150 22.94 -8.51 7.68
N ASP A 151 23.77 -9.54 7.52
CA ASP A 151 23.49 -10.64 6.59
C ASP A 151 22.28 -11.49 7.03
N ARG A 152 21.55 -12.06 6.07
CA ARG A 152 20.37 -12.90 6.34
C ARG A 152 20.70 -14.18 7.10
N GLY A 153 21.90 -14.74 6.94
CA GLY A 153 22.34 -15.93 7.66
C GLY A 153 22.41 -15.74 9.19
N ASN A 154 22.46 -14.50 9.67
CA ASN A 154 22.55 -14.19 11.10
C ASN A 154 21.20 -13.91 11.77
N ASN A 155 20.09 -14.10 11.06
CA ASN A 155 18.75 -13.81 11.58
C ASN A 155 18.42 -14.60 12.87
N THR A 156 18.87 -15.86 12.96
CA THR A 156 18.61 -16.74 14.12
C THR A 156 19.29 -16.27 15.42
N LEU A 157 20.26 -15.36 15.33
CA LEU A 157 20.97 -14.80 16.48
C LEU A 157 20.26 -13.55 17.04
N LEU A 158 19.29 -13.00 16.31
CA LEU A 158 18.47 -11.89 16.79
C LEU A 158 17.45 -12.39 17.81
N ILE A 159 17.26 -11.63 18.88
CA ILE A 159 16.35 -11.99 19.97
C ILE A 159 15.10 -11.08 19.89
N PRO A 160 13.95 -11.57 19.41
CA PRO A 160 12.76 -10.74 19.18
C PRO A 160 12.31 -9.95 20.41
N LYS A 161 12.36 -10.55 21.61
CA LYS A 161 12.05 -9.87 22.87
C LYS A 161 12.93 -8.63 23.12
N LYS A 162 14.22 -8.72 22.76
CA LYS A 162 15.16 -7.60 22.90
C LYS A 162 14.92 -6.54 21.82
N LEU A 163 14.62 -6.94 20.58
CA LEU A 163 14.23 -6.01 19.51
C LEU A 163 12.97 -5.22 19.88
N THR A 164 11.93 -5.90 20.37
CA THR A 164 10.70 -5.28 20.88
C THR A 164 11.00 -4.24 21.96
N LYS A 165 11.83 -4.60 22.96
CA LYS A 165 12.25 -3.66 24.00
C LYS A 165 13.00 -2.47 23.41
N GLY A 166 14.00 -2.72 22.55
CA GLY A 166 14.80 -1.67 21.92
C GLY A 166 13.97 -0.69 21.07
N LEU A 167 12.96 -1.18 20.36
CA LEU A 167 12.02 -0.34 19.62
C LEU A 167 11.16 0.52 20.55
N LYS A 168 10.68 -0.03 21.67
CA LYS A 168 9.94 0.73 22.70
C LYS A 168 10.83 1.83 23.32
N ASP A 169 12.09 1.51 23.58
CA ASP A 169 13.06 2.45 24.14
C ASP A 169 13.40 3.60 23.16
N ILE A 170 13.64 3.28 21.88
CA ILE A 170 13.87 4.31 20.84
C ILE A 170 12.62 5.16 20.65
N TYR A 171 11.45 4.53 20.66
CA TYR A 171 10.20 5.24 20.51
C TYR A 171 10.00 6.29 21.61
N ALA A 172 10.21 5.93 22.88
CA ALA A 172 10.05 6.87 23.98
C ALA A 172 10.87 8.17 23.78
N LYS A 173 11.95 8.11 23.00
CA LYS A 173 12.84 9.23 22.70
C LYS A 173 12.48 10.01 21.44
N CYS A 174 11.53 9.52 20.63
CA CYS A 174 11.05 10.22 19.43
C CYS A 174 10.28 11.52 19.74
N TYR A 175 9.97 11.80 21.01
CA TYR A 175 9.34 13.04 21.46
C TYR A 175 10.34 14.10 21.94
N THR A 176 11.64 13.87 21.76
CA THR A 176 12.70 14.80 22.16
C THR A 176 13.05 15.76 21.00
N PRO A 177 13.83 16.83 21.25
CA PRO A 177 14.30 17.73 20.19
C PRO A 177 15.04 16.99 19.05
N TRP A 178 15.66 15.86 19.35
CA TRP A 178 16.41 14.98 18.43
C TRP A 178 15.54 13.91 17.75
N HIS A 179 14.23 14.16 17.64
CA HIS A 179 13.27 13.21 17.08
C HIS A 179 13.67 12.69 15.70
N LEU A 180 14.33 13.50 14.86
CA LEU A 180 14.74 13.10 13.50
C LEU A 180 15.76 11.96 13.50
N GLU A 181 16.75 12.01 14.39
CA GLU A 181 17.77 10.98 14.51
C GLU A 181 17.19 9.68 15.05
N TYR A 182 16.33 9.75 16.06
CA TYR A 182 15.63 8.58 16.58
C TYR A 182 14.64 7.99 15.58
N GLU A 183 13.91 8.82 14.82
CA GLU A 183 13.06 8.36 13.72
C GLU A 183 13.89 7.59 12.68
N GLN A 184 15.05 8.10 12.28
CA GLN A 184 15.91 7.43 11.31
C GLN A 184 16.46 6.10 11.86
N LEU A 185 16.87 6.08 13.13
CA LEU A 185 17.31 4.86 13.81
C LEU A 185 16.18 3.81 13.87
N TYR A 186 14.99 4.25 14.26
CA TYR A 186 13.79 3.43 14.32
C TYR A 186 13.46 2.80 12.96
N LEU A 187 13.51 3.59 11.88
CA LEU A 187 13.28 3.10 10.52
C LEU A 187 14.35 2.12 10.05
N ASN A 188 15.63 2.34 10.39
CA ASN A 188 16.70 1.42 10.04
C ASN A 188 16.48 0.04 10.69
N ILE A 189 16.04 0.02 11.94
CA ILE A 189 15.72 -1.22 12.66
C ILE A 189 14.49 -1.89 12.04
N LEU A 190 13.40 -1.16 11.81
CA LEU A 190 12.20 -1.73 11.16
C LEU A 190 12.49 -2.24 9.75
N ARG A 191 13.35 -1.57 8.99
CA ARG A 191 13.81 -2.04 7.68
C ARG A 191 14.55 -3.37 7.81
N MET A 192 15.43 -3.51 8.78
CA MET A 192 16.14 -4.77 9.04
C MET A 192 15.15 -5.88 9.41
N ILE A 193 14.25 -5.63 10.35
CA ILE A 193 13.20 -6.58 10.78
C ILE A 193 12.35 -7.04 9.58
N SER A 194 11.86 -6.09 8.77
CA SER A 194 11.07 -6.37 7.58
C SER A 194 11.84 -7.24 6.57
N ARG A 195 13.13 -6.94 6.35
CA ARG A 195 13.99 -7.73 5.45
C ARG A 195 14.18 -9.18 5.91
N PHE A 196 14.14 -9.40 7.22
CA PHE A 196 14.29 -10.72 7.86
C PHE A 196 12.97 -11.44 8.13
N GLY A 197 11.83 -10.84 7.77
CA GLY A 197 10.52 -11.46 8.02
C GLY A 197 10.15 -11.54 9.50
N LEU A 198 10.80 -10.75 10.36
CA LEU A 198 10.59 -10.78 11.82
C LEU A 198 9.42 -9.89 12.29
N LEU A 199 8.64 -9.30 11.39
CA LEU A 199 7.56 -8.37 11.76
C LEU A 199 6.47 -9.05 12.58
N ASP A 200 6.25 -10.36 12.42
CA ASP A 200 5.34 -11.15 13.25
C ASP A 200 5.98 -11.62 14.56
N ASP A 201 7.29 -11.52 14.74
CA ASP A 201 7.98 -11.98 15.95
C ASP A 201 8.15 -10.89 17.00
N ILE A 202 7.95 -9.64 16.60
CA ILE A 202 8.12 -8.46 17.44
C ILE A 202 6.79 -7.75 17.69
N GLU A 203 6.75 -6.92 18.72
CA GLU A 203 5.61 -6.08 19.05
C GLU A 203 6.03 -4.62 18.98
N PHE A 204 5.31 -3.79 18.22
CA PHE A 204 5.53 -2.35 18.19
C PHE A 204 4.24 -1.59 17.90
N ASN A 205 4.23 -0.30 18.22
CA ASN A 205 3.07 0.55 18.01
C ASN A 205 2.95 0.95 16.52
N ALA A 206 2.06 0.30 15.77
CA ALA A 206 1.84 0.62 14.36
C ALA A 206 1.23 2.03 14.14
N ASN A 207 0.38 2.50 15.07
CA ASN A 207 -0.19 3.87 15.01
C ASN A 207 0.89 4.96 15.09
N LEU A 208 1.92 4.72 15.88
CA LEU A 208 3.07 5.60 15.89
C LEU A 208 3.81 5.57 14.56
N LEU A 209 4.13 4.37 14.04
CA LEU A 209 4.81 4.26 12.76
C LEU A 209 4.02 5.00 11.68
N TYR A 210 2.69 4.99 11.74
CA TYR A 210 1.82 5.75 10.85
C TYR A 210 2.03 7.26 10.96
N ARG A 211 2.12 7.80 12.17
CA ARG A 211 2.44 9.22 12.39
C ARG A 211 3.82 9.57 11.83
N ASN A 212 4.82 8.72 12.06
CA ASN A 212 6.17 8.93 11.54
C ASN A 212 6.20 8.85 10.00
N SER A 213 5.50 7.88 9.40
CA SER A 213 5.42 7.78 7.95
C SER A 213 4.69 8.98 7.34
N LEU A 214 3.67 9.52 8.01
CA LEU A 214 3.01 10.76 7.61
C LEU A 214 3.99 11.94 7.59
N ASN A 215 4.77 12.13 8.66
CA ASN A 215 5.79 13.19 8.73
C ASN A 215 6.85 13.05 7.62
N ILE A 216 7.26 11.83 7.29
CA ILE A 216 8.24 11.56 6.23
C ILE A 216 7.64 11.84 4.85
N LEU A 217 6.41 11.42 4.61
CA LEU A 217 5.70 11.67 3.36
C LEU A 217 5.45 13.17 3.14
N THR A 218 5.01 13.88 4.17
CA THR A 218 4.82 15.34 4.13
C THR A 218 6.14 16.04 3.81
N ARG A 219 7.24 15.69 4.48
CA ARG A 219 8.57 16.24 4.17
C ARG A 219 9.00 15.94 2.73
N HIS A 220 8.73 14.73 2.23
CA HIS A 220 9.08 14.38 0.85
C HIS A 220 8.31 15.23 -0.15
N THR A 221 7.01 15.42 0.07
CA THR A 221 6.15 16.17 -0.86
C THR A 221 6.40 17.68 -0.81
N THR A 222 6.90 18.23 0.30
CA THR A 222 7.21 19.66 0.43
C THR A 222 8.65 20.01 0.03
N THR A 223 9.64 19.21 0.41
CA THR A 223 11.06 19.55 0.25
C THR A 223 11.80 18.73 -0.79
N ASN A 224 11.21 17.63 -1.26
CA ASN A 224 11.87 16.64 -2.10
C ASN A 224 13.12 15.97 -1.46
N LEU A 225 13.38 16.12 -0.15
CA LEU A 225 14.65 15.66 0.47
C LEU A 225 14.63 14.20 0.99
N ALA A 226 13.46 13.55 1.09
CA ALA A 226 13.31 12.25 1.78
C ALA A 226 13.16 11.02 0.86
N PHE A 227 13.90 10.97 -0.25
CA PHE A 227 13.71 9.94 -1.28
C PHE A 227 13.89 8.51 -0.77
N PHE A 228 15.01 8.19 -0.11
CA PHE A 228 15.35 6.81 0.23
C PHE A 228 14.40 6.18 1.25
N SER A 229 13.84 6.97 2.17
CA SER A 229 12.99 6.48 3.26
C SER A 229 11.65 5.93 2.77
N ILE A 230 11.06 6.51 1.72
CA ILE A 230 9.73 6.10 1.22
C ILE A 230 9.72 4.67 0.68
N GLU A 231 10.78 4.26 -0.02
CA GLU A 231 10.82 2.90 -0.58
C GLU A 231 10.80 1.84 0.54
N TYR A 232 11.52 2.11 1.63
CA TYR A 232 11.56 1.23 2.79
C TYR A 232 10.25 1.28 3.58
N LEU A 233 9.69 2.46 3.81
CA LEU A 233 8.38 2.59 4.46
C LEU A 233 7.30 1.79 3.75
N ALA A 234 7.22 1.89 2.43
CA ALA A 234 6.26 1.12 1.64
C ALA A 234 6.49 -0.41 1.74
N LYS A 235 7.74 -0.87 1.92
CA LYS A 235 8.04 -2.28 2.17
C LYS A 235 7.64 -2.72 3.58
N ILE A 236 7.95 -1.90 4.59
CA ILE A 236 7.59 -2.14 5.99
C ILE A 236 6.07 -2.23 6.13
N TRP A 237 5.33 -1.27 5.58
CA TRP A 237 3.87 -1.25 5.62
C TRP A 237 3.20 -2.42 4.92
N SER A 238 3.72 -2.86 3.77
CA SER A 238 3.24 -4.11 3.18
C SER A 238 3.55 -5.32 4.04
N GLY A 239 4.65 -5.32 4.78
CA GLY A 239 4.89 -6.37 5.77
C GLY A 239 3.83 -6.33 6.86
N ILE A 240 3.58 -5.16 7.44
CA ILE A 240 2.60 -4.95 8.53
C ILE A 240 1.19 -5.38 8.12
N PHE A 241 0.73 -5.02 6.92
CA PHE A 241 -0.59 -5.42 6.43
C PHE A 241 -0.74 -6.92 6.17
N ASN A 242 0.37 -7.65 6.09
CA ASN A 242 0.36 -9.11 5.95
C ASN A 242 0.69 -9.83 7.28
N CYS A 243 0.96 -9.09 8.35
CA CYS A 243 1.29 -9.63 9.66
C CYS A 243 0.04 -9.84 10.52
N SER A 244 0.11 -10.79 11.43
CA SER A 244 -0.98 -11.13 12.37
C SER A 244 -0.85 -10.43 13.72
N LYS A 245 0.36 -10.10 14.18
CA LYS A 245 0.56 -9.52 15.53
C LYS A 245 0.43 -8.00 15.58
N ASN A 246 1.02 -7.29 14.63
CA ASN A 246 1.03 -5.83 14.59
C ASN A 246 -0.05 -5.33 13.65
N THR A 247 -1.33 -5.60 13.98
CA THR A 247 -2.44 -5.21 13.12
C THR A 247 -2.52 -3.69 13.03
N PHE A 248 -2.73 -3.21 11.82
CA PHE A 248 -3.03 -1.81 11.55
C PHE A 248 -4.14 -1.78 10.51
N GLU A 249 -5.22 -1.11 10.86
CA GLU A 249 -6.40 -1.02 10.01
C GLU A 249 -6.49 0.38 9.38
N ILE A 250 -6.83 0.39 8.11
CA ILE A 250 -7.22 1.57 7.36
C ILE A 250 -8.74 1.69 7.55
N ASP A 251 -9.10 2.50 8.54
CA ASP A 251 -10.46 2.73 9.03
C ASP A 251 -11.03 4.09 8.61
N GLY A 252 -10.29 4.85 7.79
CA GLY A 252 -10.68 6.20 7.40
C GLY A 252 -9.93 6.74 6.19
N LEU A 253 -10.53 7.76 5.57
CA LEU A 253 -10.07 8.37 4.31
C LEU A 253 -8.65 8.95 4.42
N GLU A 254 -8.30 9.59 5.54
CA GLU A 254 -6.97 10.18 5.72
C GLU A 254 -5.86 9.11 5.71
N ARG A 255 -6.10 7.95 6.38
CA ARG A 255 -5.17 6.81 6.36
C ARG A 255 -5.06 6.24 4.96
N LEU A 256 -6.19 6.07 4.27
CA LEU A 256 -6.23 5.57 2.90
C LEU A 256 -5.43 6.47 1.95
N ILE A 257 -5.63 7.80 2.01
CA ILE A 257 -4.87 8.78 1.22
C ILE A 257 -3.37 8.67 1.52
N HIS A 258 -3.00 8.57 2.79
CA HIS A 258 -1.60 8.42 3.20
C HIS A 258 -0.94 7.19 2.57
N PHE A 259 -1.56 6.01 2.68
CA PHE A 259 -1.00 4.77 2.14
C PHE A 259 -1.02 4.72 0.62
N ALA A 260 -2.10 5.20 0.00
CA ALA A 260 -2.16 5.30 -1.46
C ALA A 260 -1.06 6.22 -1.99
N ALA A 261 -0.79 7.37 -1.35
CA ALA A 261 0.30 8.25 -1.72
C ALA A 261 1.67 7.56 -1.58
N LEU A 262 1.91 6.93 -0.42
CA LEU A 262 3.14 6.22 -0.13
C LEU A 262 3.43 5.12 -1.17
N PHE A 263 2.42 4.30 -1.48
CA PHE A 263 2.54 3.21 -2.43
C PHE A 263 2.62 3.70 -3.87
N SER A 264 1.91 4.78 -4.22
CA SER A 264 2.00 5.39 -5.55
C SER A 264 3.41 5.85 -5.84
N ILE A 265 4.04 6.60 -4.93
CA ILE A 265 5.45 7.04 -5.09
C ILE A 265 6.39 5.84 -5.27
N GLN A 266 6.20 4.77 -4.50
CA GLN A 266 7.04 3.58 -4.61
C GLN A 266 6.85 2.87 -5.95
N ILE A 267 5.61 2.70 -6.43
CA ILE A 267 5.30 2.03 -7.69
C ILE A 267 5.79 2.85 -8.87
N THR A 268 5.53 4.17 -8.89
CA THR A 268 6.06 5.13 -9.88
C THR A 268 7.57 4.92 -10.07
N ARG A 269 8.35 4.92 -8.98
CA ARG A 269 9.80 4.73 -9.05
C ARG A 269 10.21 3.37 -9.60
N LYS A 270 9.46 2.31 -9.29
CA LYS A 270 9.73 0.98 -9.84
C LYS A 270 9.47 0.95 -11.35
N LEU A 271 8.38 1.56 -11.80
CA LEU A 271 8.07 1.69 -13.22
C LEU A 271 9.13 2.52 -13.94
N THR A 272 9.57 3.65 -13.37
CA THR A 272 10.68 4.44 -13.93
C THR A 272 11.94 3.61 -14.11
N LYS A 273 12.38 2.90 -13.05
CA LYS A 273 13.57 2.02 -13.12
C LYS A 273 13.44 0.91 -14.16
N VAL A 274 12.23 0.39 -14.36
CA VAL A 274 11.93 -0.64 -15.35
C VAL A 274 12.01 -0.06 -16.76
N ASN A 275 11.42 1.11 -16.97
CA ASN A 275 11.44 1.84 -18.23
C ASN A 275 12.85 2.32 -18.62
N ASP A 276 13.74 2.55 -17.66
CA ASP A 276 15.12 3.00 -17.92
C ASP A 276 16.10 1.84 -18.21
N ARG A 277 15.71 0.58 -17.95
CA ARG A 277 16.62 -0.59 -17.99
C ARG A 277 16.08 -1.77 -18.81
N ASP A 278 15.08 -1.54 -19.65
CA ASP A 278 14.41 -2.56 -20.46
C ASP A 278 13.96 -3.80 -19.64
N GLY A 279 13.50 -3.57 -18.39
CA GLY A 279 13.06 -4.63 -17.48
C GLY A 279 11.58 -5.01 -17.63
N LYS A 280 11.11 -6.08 -16.99
CA LYS A 280 9.66 -6.38 -16.88
C LYS A 280 9.12 -5.97 -15.51
N PHE A 281 7.95 -5.32 -15.46
CA PHE A 281 7.27 -5.00 -14.21
C PHE A 281 6.41 -6.18 -13.74
N SER A 282 7.00 -7.09 -12.97
CA SER A 282 6.28 -8.25 -12.41
C SER A 282 5.37 -7.87 -11.23
N LEU A 283 4.12 -8.32 -11.21
CA LEU A 283 3.21 -8.09 -10.07
C LEU A 283 3.34 -9.20 -9.02
N THR A 284 4.10 -8.91 -7.97
CA THR A 284 4.13 -9.75 -6.75
C THR A 284 2.87 -9.51 -5.91
N LYS A 285 2.47 -10.45 -5.04
CA LYS A 285 1.42 -10.24 -4.00
C LYS A 285 1.43 -8.84 -3.37
N ASN A 286 2.57 -8.41 -2.82
CA ASN A 286 2.68 -7.11 -2.15
C ASN A 286 2.55 -5.91 -3.10
N LYS A 287 2.74 -6.07 -4.42
CA LYS A 287 2.47 -5.01 -5.41
C LYS A 287 0.97 -4.99 -5.75
N ILE A 288 0.35 -6.16 -5.86
CA ILE A 288 -1.09 -6.31 -6.08
C ILE A 288 -1.87 -5.66 -4.92
N GLN A 289 -1.60 -6.03 -3.66
CA GLN A 289 -2.19 -5.39 -2.48
C GLN A 289 -2.07 -3.85 -2.50
N ARG A 290 -0.88 -3.33 -2.85
CA ARG A 290 -0.65 -1.89 -2.95
C ARG A 290 -1.49 -1.25 -4.06
N LEU A 291 -1.58 -1.88 -5.22
CA LEU A 291 -2.41 -1.39 -6.32
C LEU A 291 -3.88 -1.37 -5.94
N TYR A 292 -4.39 -2.36 -5.19
CA TYR A 292 -5.76 -2.34 -4.71
C TYR A 292 -6.03 -1.22 -3.70
N LEU A 293 -5.09 -0.93 -2.79
CA LEU A 293 -5.23 0.21 -1.89
C LEU A 293 -5.23 1.56 -2.64
N ILE A 294 -4.41 1.69 -3.69
CA ILE A 294 -4.43 2.88 -4.56
C ILE A 294 -5.73 2.92 -5.38
N TYR A 295 -6.18 1.78 -5.89
CA TYR A 295 -7.40 1.68 -6.66
C TYR A 295 -8.62 2.05 -5.83
N PHE A 296 -8.66 1.65 -4.54
CA PHE A 296 -9.75 2.00 -3.64
C PHE A 296 -9.86 3.52 -3.42
N ILE A 297 -8.76 4.27 -3.54
CA ILE A 297 -8.82 5.74 -3.56
C ILE A 297 -9.60 6.27 -4.77
N PHE A 298 -9.51 5.64 -5.93
CA PHE A 298 -10.27 6.07 -7.10
C PHE A 298 -11.76 5.82 -6.94
N MET A 299 -12.15 4.80 -6.17
CA MET A 299 -13.53 4.61 -5.75
C MET A 299 -13.95 5.69 -4.75
N ALA A 300 -13.16 5.91 -3.69
CA ALA A 300 -13.42 6.93 -2.66
C ALA A 300 -13.23 8.38 -3.13
N PHE A 301 -12.87 8.61 -4.39
CA PHE A 301 -12.49 9.93 -4.91
C PHE A 301 -13.56 11.02 -4.72
N PRO A 302 -14.88 10.75 -4.87
CA PRO A 302 -15.91 11.76 -4.63
C PRO A 302 -15.88 12.36 -3.22
N MET A 303 -15.33 11.64 -2.24
CA MET A 303 -15.23 12.07 -0.84
C MET A 303 -13.98 12.92 -0.56
N ILE A 304 -13.04 13.01 -1.50
CA ILE A 304 -11.74 13.65 -1.29
C ILE A 304 -11.84 15.14 -1.61
N ASP A 305 -11.53 15.99 -0.63
CA ASP A 305 -11.33 17.42 -0.87
C ASP A 305 -10.06 17.64 -1.71
N ILE A 306 -10.25 17.84 -3.02
CA ILE A 306 -9.19 18.10 -4.00
C ILE A 306 -8.35 19.31 -3.62
N ARG A 307 -8.93 20.34 -2.98
CA ARG A 307 -8.21 21.56 -2.60
C ARG A 307 -7.22 21.25 -1.48
N ARG A 308 -7.65 20.50 -0.46
CA ARG A 308 -6.80 20.07 0.65
C ARG A 308 -5.70 19.10 0.21
N TYR A 309 -5.99 18.22 -0.75
CA TYR A 309 -5.10 17.12 -1.16
C TYR A 309 -4.52 17.28 -2.57
N ASN A 310 -4.36 18.50 -3.08
CA ASN A 310 -3.80 18.75 -4.42
C ASN A 310 -2.41 18.12 -4.63
N TRP A 311 -1.56 18.06 -3.59
CA TRP A 311 -0.26 17.39 -3.65
C TRP A 311 -0.39 15.89 -3.95
N PHE A 312 -1.42 15.24 -3.39
CA PHE A 312 -1.68 13.82 -3.59
C PHE A 312 -2.18 13.55 -5.00
N PHE A 313 -3.01 14.43 -5.56
CA PHE A 313 -3.45 14.36 -6.95
C PHE A 313 -2.25 14.39 -7.93
N LYS A 314 -1.23 15.23 -7.67
CA LYS A 314 0.01 15.22 -8.45
C LYS A 314 0.73 13.87 -8.39
N VAL A 315 0.76 13.23 -7.22
CA VAL A 315 1.34 11.88 -7.04
C VAL A 315 0.58 10.83 -7.86
N LEU A 316 -0.75 10.85 -7.83
CA LEU A 316 -1.58 9.93 -8.62
C LEU A 316 -1.40 10.14 -10.13
N LYS A 317 -1.32 11.41 -10.59
CA LYS A 317 -1.01 11.73 -11.99
C LYS A 317 0.34 11.20 -12.43
N GLN A 318 1.38 11.35 -11.60
CA GLN A 318 2.71 10.78 -11.90
C GLN A 318 2.68 9.24 -12.00
N LEU A 319 1.88 8.59 -11.15
CA LEU A 319 1.69 7.14 -11.23
C LEU A 319 1.00 6.74 -12.54
N HIS A 320 -0.09 7.42 -12.91
CA HIS A 320 -0.79 7.20 -14.18
C HIS A 320 0.17 7.32 -15.38
N LEU A 321 0.92 8.44 -15.47
CA LEU A 321 1.88 8.66 -16.55
C LEU A 321 3.00 7.61 -16.59
N SER A 322 3.40 7.07 -15.43
CA SER A 322 4.41 6.01 -15.37
C SER A 322 3.87 4.68 -15.90
N PHE A 323 2.58 4.39 -15.65
CA PHE A 323 1.91 3.23 -16.24
C PHE A 323 1.67 3.41 -17.73
N GLN A 324 1.28 4.60 -18.18
CA GLN A 324 1.17 4.92 -19.60
C GLN A 324 2.47 4.61 -20.33
N LYS A 325 3.60 5.19 -19.85
CA LYS A 325 4.92 4.93 -20.43
C LYS A 325 5.28 3.44 -20.43
N TYR A 326 4.92 2.70 -19.37
CA TYR A 326 5.15 1.26 -19.30
C TYR A 326 4.32 0.50 -20.35
N ILE A 327 3.04 0.83 -20.50
CA ILE A 327 2.15 0.20 -21.47
C ILE A 327 2.59 0.50 -22.92
N GLU A 328 3.05 1.71 -23.19
CA GLU A 328 3.58 2.10 -24.51
C GLU A 328 4.89 1.37 -24.86
N MET A 329 5.74 1.11 -23.86
CA MET A 329 7.05 0.46 -24.05
C MET A 329 6.97 -1.07 -24.12
N TYR A 330 6.03 -1.70 -23.43
CA TYR A 330 5.97 -3.16 -23.28
C TYR A 330 4.67 -3.72 -23.82
N SER A 331 4.76 -4.83 -24.57
CA SER A 331 3.56 -5.54 -25.01
C SER A 331 2.82 -6.12 -23.80
N ILE A 332 1.54 -5.75 -23.65
CA ILE A 332 0.62 -6.34 -22.65
C ILE A 332 0.42 -7.84 -22.91
N ASP A 333 0.72 -8.32 -24.12
CA ASP A 333 0.63 -9.75 -24.46
C ASP A 333 1.70 -10.59 -23.77
N ASP A 334 2.82 -9.98 -23.35
CA ASP A 334 3.91 -10.66 -22.65
C ASP A 334 3.69 -10.81 -21.14
N ILE A 335 2.60 -10.23 -20.62
CA ILE A 335 2.26 -10.20 -19.21
C ILE A 335 1.12 -11.20 -18.96
N PRO A 336 1.13 -11.97 -17.84
CA PRO A 336 0.03 -12.86 -17.51
C PRO A 336 -1.32 -12.13 -17.54
N THR A 337 -2.37 -12.77 -18.08
CA THR A 337 -3.68 -12.12 -18.29
C THR A 337 -4.23 -11.42 -17.04
N GLN A 338 -4.06 -12.03 -15.86
CA GLN A 338 -4.49 -11.44 -14.59
C GLN A 338 -3.72 -10.16 -14.24
N ASP A 339 -2.40 -10.17 -14.43
CA ASP A 339 -1.52 -9.03 -14.19
C ASP A 339 -1.82 -7.89 -15.17
N SER A 340 -2.00 -8.23 -16.45
CA SER A 340 -2.41 -7.30 -17.51
C SER A 340 -3.75 -6.66 -17.22
N TYR A 341 -4.73 -7.47 -16.78
CA TYR A 341 -6.06 -6.99 -16.40
C TYR A 341 -5.97 -5.97 -15.27
N LEU A 342 -5.21 -6.27 -14.21
CA LEU A 342 -5.07 -5.35 -13.07
C LEU A 342 -4.41 -4.03 -13.48
N ILE A 343 -3.37 -4.08 -14.31
CA ILE A 343 -2.70 -2.88 -14.82
C ILE A 343 -3.67 -2.03 -15.64
N LEU A 344 -4.44 -2.65 -16.55
CA LEU A 344 -5.39 -1.94 -17.41
C LEU A 344 -6.62 -1.42 -16.65
N GLN A 345 -7.11 -2.18 -15.68
CA GLN A 345 -8.15 -1.74 -14.75
C GLN A 345 -7.70 -0.49 -13.98
N PHE A 346 -6.49 -0.52 -13.41
CA PHE A 346 -5.91 0.64 -12.76
C PHE A 346 -5.76 1.82 -13.75
N TYR A 347 -5.22 1.57 -14.94
CA TYR A 347 -4.93 2.60 -15.93
C TYR A 347 -6.20 3.29 -16.42
N ALA A 348 -7.23 2.54 -16.79
CA ALA A 348 -8.52 3.09 -17.23
C ALA A 348 -9.22 3.87 -16.12
N LYS A 349 -9.31 3.30 -14.91
CA LYS A 349 -9.96 3.97 -13.77
C LYS A 349 -9.21 5.25 -13.37
N SER A 350 -7.89 5.21 -13.33
CA SER A 350 -7.09 6.40 -13.01
C SER A 350 -7.20 7.48 -14.08
N GLY A 351 -7.24 7.13 -15.37
CA GLY A 351 -7.48 8.09 -16.47
C GLY A 351 -8.82 8.81 -16.30
N LEU A 352 -9.89 8.04 -16.09
CA LEU A 352 -11.24 8.56 -15.87
C LEU A 352 -11.30 9.52 -14.67
N ILE A 353 -10.80 9.10 -13.50
CA ILE A 353 -10.91 9.88 -12.26
C ILE A 353 -9.99 11.10 -12.25
N LEU A 354 -8.79 11.00 -12.83
CA LEU A 354 -7.84 12.10 -12.90
C LEU A 354 -8.09 13.06 -14.08
N ASN A 355 -9.11 12.77 -14.90
CA ASN A 355 -9.45 13.45 -16.15
C ASN A 355 -8.23 13.55 -17.08
N ILE A 356 -7.60 12.41 -17.34
CA ILE A 356 -6.47 12.28 -18.26
C ILE A 356 -6.97 11.58 -19.54
N PRO A 357 -6.92 12.26 -20.70
CA PRO A 357 -7.35 11.68 -21.95
C PRO A 357 -6.51 10.46 -22.29
N MET A 358 -7.18 9.38 -22.68
CA MET A 358 -6.51 8.23 -23.27
C MET A 358 -6.01 8.62 -24.67
N SER A 359 -4.74 8.35 -24.97
CA SER A 359 -4.24 8.57 -26.34
C SER A 359 -4.83 7.53 -27.29
N PHE A 360 -4.78 7.81 -28.60
CA PHE A 360 -5.21 6.82 -29.60
C PHE A 360 -4.40 5.50 -29.50
N ASN A 361 -3.11 5.58 -29.19
CA ASN A 361 -2.27 4.40 -29.01
C ASN A 361 -2.70 3.60 -27.77
N ASP A 362 -2.95 4.28 -26.65
CA ASP A 362 -3.44 3.65 -25.43
C ASP A 362 -4.78 2.95 -25.67
N TYR A 363 -5.67 3.58 -26.44
CA TYR A 363 -6.95 3.01 -26.84
C TYR A 363 -6.77 1.72 -27.67
N GLN A 364 -5.85 1.70 -28.64
CA GLN A 364 -5.58 0.49 -29.44
C GLN A 364 -5.07 -0.67 -28.58
N ILE A 365 -4.14 -0.38 -27.66
CA ILE A 365 -3.61 -1.37 -26.73
C ILE A 365 -4.73 -1.90 -25.82
N PHE A 366 -5.57 -1.00 -25.30
CA PHE A 366 -6.71 -1.35 -24.49
C PHE A 366 -7.70 -2.24 -25.24
N MET A 367 -8.07 -1.87 -26.47
CA MET A 367 -9.01 -2.64 -27.28
C MET A 367 -8.46 -4.01 -27.66
N SER A 368 -7.18 -4.12 -28.00
CA SER A 368 -6.53 -5.42 -28.25
C SER A 368 -6.66 -6.37 -27.06
N PHE A 369 -6.40 -5.86 -25.84
CA PHE A 369 -6.59 -6.64 -24.62
C PHE A 369 -8.07 -6.97 -24.36
N ALA A 370 -8.95 -5.98 -24.52
CA ALA A 370 -10.37 -6.10 -24.29
C ALA A 370 -11.00 -7.17 -25.20
N THR A 371 -10.60 -7.25 -26.46
CA THR A 371 -11.03 -8.31 -27.39
C THR A 371 -10.65 -9.71 -26.87
N ARG A 372 -9.48 -9.88 -26.24
CA ARG A 372 -9.10 -11.17 -25.63
C ARG A 372 -10.05 -11.56 -24.49
N LEU A 373 -10.43 -10.61 -23.64
CA LEU A 373 -11.40 -10.85 -22.57
C LEU A 373 -12.80 -11.15 -23.11
N TYR A 374 -13.19 -10.50 -24.21
CA TYR A 374 -14.52 -10.69 -24.82
C TYR A 374 -14.74 -12.11 -25.36
N VAL A 375 -13.67 -12.73 -25.89
CA VAL A 375 -13.72 -14.10 -26.45
C VAL A 375 -13.98 -15.15 -25.37
N ASP A 376 -13.50 -14.95 -24.14
CA ASP A 376 -13.77 -15.85 -23.01
C ASP A 376 -15.11 -15.49 -22.35
N PRO A 377 -16.16 -16.33 -22.45
CA PRO A 377 -17.46 -16.04 -21.88
C PRO A 377 -17.43 -15.74 -20.37
N SER A 378 -16.50 -16.36 -19.63
CA SER A 378 -16.35 -16.15 -18.19
C SER A 378 -15.71 -14.81 -17.83
N LEU A 379 -15.09 -14.12 -18.81
CA LEU A 379 -14.44 -12.83 -18.64
C LEU A 379 -15.20 -11.67 -19.28
N LYS A 380 -16.33 -11.91 -19.95
CA LYS A 380 -17.14 -10.86 -20.60
C LYS A 380 -17.58 -9.74 -19.65
N LEU A 381 -17.91 -10.06 -18.40
CA LEU A 381 -18.28 -9.03 -17.42
C LEU A 381 -17.07 -8.13 -17.06
N HIS A 382 -15.85 -8.70 -17.02
CA HIS A 382 -14.62 -7.94 -16.80
C HIS A 382 -14.30 -7.04 -17.99
N TYR A 383 -14.54 -7.54 -19.22
CA TYR A 383 -14.50 -6.73 -20.43
C TYR A 383 -15.46 -5.56 -20.33
N LEU A 384 -16.72 -5.78 -19.98
CA LEU A 384 -17.73 -4.73 -19.86
C LEU A 384 -17.35 -3.69 -18.83
N TYR A 385 -16.82 -4.11 -17.68
CA TYR A 385 -16.31 -3.19 -16.65
C TYR A 385 -15.23 -2.24 -17.24
N LEU A 386 -14.24 -2.81 -17.92
CA LEU A 386 -13.17 -2.05 -18.57
C LEU A 386 -13.72 -1.14 -19.68
N TYR A 387 -14.60 -1.68 -20.53
CA TYR A 387 -15.25 -0.95 -21.61
C TYR A 387 -16.04 0.25 -21.09
N SER A 388 -16.81 0.10 -20.01
CA SER A 388 -17.54 1.21 -19.37
C SER A 388 -16.60 2.31 -18.89
N CYS A 389 -15.45 1.96 -18.28
CA CYS A 389 -14.48 2.95 -17.84
C CYS A 389 -13.89 3.73 -19.02
N ASN A 390 -13.59 3.04 -20.12
CA ASN A 390 -13.04 3.65 -21.33
C ASN A 390 -14.08 4.55 -22.02
N LEU A 391 -15.33 4.07 -22.12
CA LEU A 391 -16.42 4.81 -22.75
C LEU A 391 -16.68 6.14 -22.05
N LEU A 392 -16.70 6.15 -20.71
CA LEU A 392 -16.79 7.39 -19.93
C LEU A 392 -15.60 8.34 -20.16
N ASN A 393 -14.39 7.81 -20.36
CA ASN A 393 -13.22 8.64 -20.63
C ASN A 393 -13.31 9.29 -22.02
N ILE A 394 -13.72 8.54 -23.03
CA ILE A 394 -13.85 9.02 -24.41
C ILE A 394 -14.95 10.08 -24.55
N GLN A 395 -16.11 9.84 -23.93
CA GLN A 395 -17.28 10.73 -24.01
C GLN A 395 -16.95 12.14 -23.50
N HIS A 396 -16.23 12.23 -22.38
CA HIS A 396 -15.79 13.50 -21.81
C HIS A 396 -14.90 14.33 -22.77
N HIS A 397 -14.24 13.69 -23.74
CA HIS A 397 -13.33 14.38 -24.67
C HIS A 397 -13.93 14.68 -26.04
N LEU A 398 -14.85 13.86 -26.53
CA LEU A 398 -15.33 13.97 -27.90
C LEU A 398 -16.55 14.88 -28.08
N ASN A 399 -17.16 15.39 -26.98
CA ASN A 399 -18.41 16.18 -27.04
C ASN A 399 -19.45 15.54 -27.99
N ILE A 400 -19.54 14.21 -27.98
CA ILE A 400 -20.47 13.49 -28.86
C ILE A 400 -21.87 13.90 -28.46
N ASN A 401 -22.64 14.44 -29.41
CA ASN A 401 -24.07 14.66 -29.18
C ASN A 401 -24.70 13.33 -28.76
N GLU A 402 -25.34 13.31 -27.59
CA GLU A 402 -26.00 12.12 -27.03
C GLU A 402 -27.04 11.51 -27.98
N SER A 403 -27.56 12.31 -28.91
CA SER A 403 -28.50 11.90 -29.95
C SER A 403 -27.88 11.26 -31.20
N SER A 404 -26.55 11.14 -31.27
CA SER A 404 -25.91 10.51 -32.43
C SER A 404 -26.23 9.01 -32.51
N THR A 405 -26.43 8.52 -33.73
CA THR A 405 -26.72 7.10 -33.98
C THR A 405 -25.62 6.18 -33.43
N GLU A 406 -24.36 6.62 -33.45
CA GLU A 406 -23.23 5.90 -32.88
C GLU A 406 -23.34 5.74 -31.35
N TYR A 407 -23.81 6.78 -30.66
CA TYR A 407 -24.02 6.75 -29.21
C TYR A 407 -25.13 5.76 -28.82
N ILE A 408 -26.28 5.84 -29.50
CA ILE A 408 -27.40 4.91 -29.31
C ILE A 408 -26.97 3.47 -29.61
N LEU A 409 -26.17 3.26 -30.67
CA LEU A 409 -25.62 1.94 -31.00
C LEU A 409 -24.70 1.42 -29.89
N SER A 410 -23.88 2.29 -29.29
CA SER A 410 -22.98 1.95 -28.20
C SER A 410 -23.75 1.54 -26.94
N MET A 411 -24.86 2.22 -26.64
CA MET A 411 -25.80 1.85 -25.57
C MET A 411 -26.41 0.47 -25.81
N LYS A 412 -26.94 0.23 -27.02
CA LYS A 412 -27.53 -1.06 -27.40
C LYS A 412 -26.52 -2.20 -27.26
N ASN A 413 -25.30 -1.99 -27.76
CA ASN A 413 -24.24 -2.98 -27.70
C ASN A 413 -23.86 -3.30 -26.24
N PHE A 414 -23.70 -2.27 -25.39
CA PHE A 414 -23.45 -2.46 -23.97
C PHE A 414 -24.57 -3.26 -23.29
N ALA A 415 -25.83 -2.88 -23.49
CA ALA A 415 -26.98 -3.57 -22.90
C ALA A 415 -27.06 -5.03 -23.36
N TYR A 416 -26.89 -5.27 -24.67
CA TYR A 416 -26.88 -6.61 -25.26
C TYR A 416 -25.76 -7.48 -24.67
N ASP A 417 -24.52 -6.98 -24.69
CA ASP A 417 -23.37 -7.71 -24.18
C ASP A 417 -23.50 -7.96 -22.66
N LEU A 418 -24.08 -7.03 -21.90
CA LEU A 418 -24.32 -7.21 -20.47
C LEU A 418 -25.36 -8.31 -20.20
N ILE A 419 -26.45 -8.37 -20.97
CA ILE A 419 -27.41 -9.47 -20.87
C ILE A 419 -26.72 -10.80 -21.16
N LEU A 420 -25.92 -10.87 -22.22
CA LEU A 420 -25.21 -12.09 -22.58
C LEU A 420 -24.22 -12.51 -21.49
N ALA A 421 -23.42 -11.57 -20.97
CA ALA A 421 -22.44 -11.85 -19.92
C ALA A 421 -23.12 -12.36 -18.63
N LEU A 422 -24.23 -11.74 -18.22
CA LEU A 422 -24.96 -12.12 -17.00
C LEU A 422 -25.81 -13.38 -17.14
N SER A 423 -26.05 -13.86 -18.36
CA SER A 423 -26.86 -15.06 -18.64
C SER A 423 -26.04 -16.24 -19.15
N ASP A 424 -24.73 -16.09 -19.24
CA ASP A 424 -23.82 -17.12 -19.73
C ASP A 424 -23.72 -18.25 -18.71
N SER A 425 -23.94 -19.49 -19.15
CA SER A 425 -23.94 -20.64 -18.24
C SER A 425 -22.56 -20.88 -17.63
N ALA A 426 -21.47 -20.69 -18.37
CA ALA A 426 -20.12 -20.88 -17.83
C ALA A 426 -19.77 -19.81 -16.77
N TYR A 427 -20.21 -18.57 -16.98
CA TYR A 427 -20.13 -17.52 -15.96
C TYR A 427 -20.95 -17.89 -14.71
N ILE A 428 -22.21 -18.32 -14.88
CA ILE A 428 -23.10 -18.67 -13.77
C ILE A 428 -22.56 -19.87 -12.99
N ASP A 429 -22.18 -20.95 -13.69
CA ASP A 429 -21.66 -22.18 -13.10
C ASP A 429 -20.40 -21.88 -12.29
N LYS A 430 -19.49 -21.08 -12.84
CA LYS A 430 -18.26 -20.65 -12.15
C LYS A 430 -18.55 -19.80 -10.93
N LEU A 431 -19.48 -18.85 -11.06
CA LEU A 431 -19.89 -18.02 -9.94
C LEU A 431 -20.50 -18.88 -8.82
N GLN A 432 -21.29 -19.89 -9.15
CA GLN A 432 -21.89 -20.81 -8.20
C GLN A 432 -20.88 -21.79 -7.58
N SER A 433 -19.90 -22.29 -8.36
CA SER A 433 -18.90 -23.26 -7.88
C SER A 433 -17.81 -22.63 -7.02
N ASP A 434 -17.22 -21.54 -7.47
CA ASP A 434 -15.93 -21.07 -6.92
C ASP A 434 -16.11 -20.02 -5.83
N SER A 435 -17.35 -19.59 -5.57
CA SER A 435 -17.73 -18.46 -4.71
C SER A 435 -17.08 -17.11 -5.09
N ASN A 436 -16.23 -17.07 -6.11
CA ASN A 436 -15.51 -15.89 -6.57
C ASN A 436 -15.39 -15.85 -8.11
N LEU A 437 -15.04 -14.68 -8.65
CA LEU A 437 -14.73 -14.49 -10.06
C LEU A 437 -13.21 -14.56 -10.25
N PHE A 438 -12.77 -15.23 -11.32
CA PHE A 438 -11.40 -15.67 -11.69
C PHE A 438 -10.22 -14.69 -11.47
N MET A 439 -10.48 -13.41 -11.19
CA MET A 439 -9.43 -12.38 -11.04
C MET A 439 -9.27 -11.87 -9.61
N TYR A 440 -10.28 -12.01 -8.74
CA TYR A 440 -10.34 -11.31 -7.45
C TYR A 440 -10.38 -12.24 -6.23
N GLU A 441 -10.35 -13.56 -6.43
CA GLU A 441 -10.48 -14.57 -5.37
C GLU A 441 -9.38 -14.45 -4.31
N TYR A 442 -8.17 -14.11 -4.76
CA TYR A 442 -7.01 -13.91 -3.90
C TYR A 442 -7.14 -12.66 -3.01
N LEU A 443 -7.88 -11.65 -3.47
CA LEU A 443 -7.92 -10.33 -2.84
C LEU A 443 -8.79 -10.28 -1.61
N LYS A 444 -9.97 -10.92 -1.70
CA LYS A 444 -10.98 -10.91 -0.64
C LYS A 444 -10.52 -11.68 0.61
N SER A 445 -9.61 -12.65 0.43
CA SER A 445 -9.13 -13.50 1.51
C SER A 445 -7.87 -12.97 2.20
N HIS A 446 -7.00 -12.21 1.50
CA HIS A 446 -5.70 -11.84 2.05
C HIS A 446 -5.25 -10.40 1.81
N ASP A 447 -5.58 -9.78 0.68
CA ASP A 447 -4.93 -8.51 0.31
C ASP A 447 -5.70 -7.27 0.81
N ILE A 448 -7.04 -7.36 0.96
CA ILE A 448 -7.89 -6.26 1.43
C ILE A 448 -8.03 -6.25 2.98
N SER A 449 -7.42 -7.21 3.69
CA SER A 449 -7.46 -7.31 5.16
C SER A 449 -6.99 -6.05 5.89
N ALA A 450 -6.21 -5.21 5.24
CA ALA A 450 -5.76 -3.92 5.78
C ALA A 450 -6.89 -2.90 5.96
N MET A 451 -8.04 -3.04 5.28
CA MET A 451 -9.18 -2.12 5.39
C MET A 451 -10.32 -2.75 6.18
N THR A 452 -10.96 -1.97 7.06
CA THR A 452 -12.12 -2.47 7.80
C THR A 452 -13.33 -2.62 6.87
N LYS A 453 -14.16 -3.63 7.11
CA LYS A 453 -15.39 -3.84 6.33
C LYS A 453 -16.33 -2.63 6.43
N ASP A 454 -16.40 -2.03 7.62
CA ASP A 454 -17.23 -0.85 7.87
C ASP A 454 -16.75 0.35 7.08
N PHE A 455 -15.43 0.54 6.96
CA PHE A 455 -14.86 1.61 6.12
C PHE A 455 -15.11 1.37 4.62
N ILE A 456 -15.01 0.12 4.16
CA ILE A 456 -15.35 -0.20 2.77
C ILE A 456 -16.82 0.13 2.48
N ASN A 457 -17.72 -0.30 3.36
CA ASN A 457 -19.15 -0.06 3.21
C ASN A 457 -19.49 1.43 3.28
N SER A 458 -18.88 2.19 4.19
CA SER A 458 -19.13 3.63 4.30
C SER A 458 -18.70 4.37 3.03
N VAL A 459 -17.53 4.03 2.45
CA VAL A 459 -17.12 4.59 1.16
C VAL A 459 -18.13 4.27 0.06
N CYS A 460 -18.64 3.03 0.01
CA CYS A 460 -19.61 2.62 -1.00
C CYS A 460 -20.93 3.40 -0.88
N LEU A 461 -21.46 3.57 0.34
CA LEU A 461 -22.69 4.32 0.61
C LEU A 461 -22.53 5.82 0.30
N GLU A 462 -21.36 6.39 0.57
CA GLU A 462 -21.06 7.79 0.23
C GLU A 462 -20.95 7.98 -1.29
N CYS A 463 -20.36 7.00 -2.00
CA CYS A 463 -20.35 7.02 -3.47
C CYS A 463 -21.75 6.88 -4.07
N GLU A 464 -22.59 6.02 -3.48
CA GLU A 464 -24.00 5.87 -3.85
C GLU A 464 -24.75 7.19 -3.66
N SER A 465 -24.62 7.81 -2.48
CA SER A 465 -25.23 9.10 -2.15
C SER A 465 -24.76 10.22 -3.08
N TYR A 466 -23.48 10.22 -3.44
CA TYR A 466 -22.92 11.16 -4.40
C TYR A 466 -23.54 10.99 -5.79
N LEU A 467 -23.65 9.75 -6.30
CA LEU A 467 -24.27 9.50 -7.61
C LEU A 467 -25.74 9.93 -7.60
N SER A 468 -26.50 9.59 -6.56
CA SER A 468 -27.89 10.04 -6.41
C SER A 468 -28.00 11.57 -6.40
N TYR A 469 -27.14 12.24 -5.63
CA TYR A 469 -27.09 13.71 -5.59
C TYR A 469 -26.79 14.33 -6.96
N VAL A 470 -25.82 13.78 -7.70
CA VAL A 470 -25.46 14.27 -9.03
C VAL A 470 -26.64 14.14 -9.99
N VAL A 471 -27.39 13.04 -9.93
CA VAL A 471 -28.59 12.82 -10.76
C VAL A 471 -29.71 13.77 -10.37
N GLU A 472 -30.02 13.90 -9.08
CA GLU A 472 -31.12 14.75 -8.59
C GLU A 472 -30.93 16.25 -8.89
N ASN A 473 -29.67 16.72 -8.90
CA ASN A 473 -29.35 18.12 -9.16
C ASN A 473 -29.05 18.40 -10.64
N ARG A 474 -29.07 17.38 -11.51
CA ARG A 474 -28.89 17.58 -12.94
C ARG A 474 -30.18 18.14 -13.55
N ILE A 475 -30.04 19.23 -14.30
CA ILE A 475 -31.14 19.77 -15.10
C ILE A 475 -31.41 18.76 -16.21
N PRO A 476 -32.65 18.26 -16.38
CA PRO A 476 -32.97 17.34 -17.46
C PRO A 476 -32.58 17.98 -18.80
N GLU A 477 -31.62 17.38 -19.50
CA GLU A 477 -31.33 17.77 -20.86
C GLU A 477 -32.45 17.20 -21.73
N VAL A 478 -33.38 18.07 -22.14
CA VAL A 478 -34.53 17.67 -22.97
C VAL A 478 -34.06 17.42 -24.40
N TYR A 479 -33.41 16.29 -24.63
CA TYR A 479 -33.11 15.73 -25.95
C TYR A 479 -33.78 14.34 -26.00
N GLY A 480 -34.77 14.04 -26.84
CA GLY A 480 -35.07 14.52 -28.18
C GLY A 480 -35.38 13.35 -29.14
N HIS A 481 -35.10 12.09 -28.74
CA HIS A 481 -35.46 10.89 -29.49
C HIS A 481 -36.04 9.80 -28.58
N ALA A 482 -37.24 9.31 -28.90
CA ALA A 482 -37.91 8.24 -28.15
C ALA A 482 -37.04 6.97 -28.06
N GLU A 483 -36.24 6.69 -29.09
CA GLU A 483 -35.32 5.56 -29.11
C GLU A 483 -34.22 5.68 -28.06
N TYR A 484 -33.64 6.87 -27.86
CA TYR A 484 -32.62 7.10 -26.84
C TYR A 484 -33.17 6.85 -25.43
N ILE A 485 -34.31 7.45 -25.12
CA ILE A 485 -35.00 7.30 -23.82
C ILE A 485 -35.31 5.82 -23.56
N LEU A 486 -35.77 5.10 -24.59
CA LEU A 486 -36.03 3.67 -24.49
C LEU A 486 -34.76 2.87 -24.17
N GLN A 487 -33.66 3.11 -24.89
CA GLN A 487 -32.41 2.38 -24.66
C GLN A 487 -31.80 2.69 -23.29
N LEU A 488 -31.95 3.93 -22.83
CA LEU A 488 -31.59 4.36 -21.48
C LEU A 488 -32.38 3.56 -20.44
N HIS A 489 -33.70 3.48 -20.60
CA HIS A 489 -34.58 2.75 -19.69
C HIS A 489 -34.26 1.23 -19.65
N ILE A 490 -34.01 0.61 -20.80
CA ILE A 490 -33.61 -0.81 -20.87
C ILE A 490 -32.27 -1.02 -20.15
N SER A 491 -31.27 -0.17 -20.43
CA SER A 491 -29.95 -0.27 -19.79
C SER A 491 -30.05 -0.13 -18.27
N LEU A 492 -30.87 0.81 -17.80
CA LEU A 492 -31.14 1.04 -16.38
C LEU A 492 -31.77 -0.21 -15.72
N LEU A 493 -32.79 -0.80 -16.34
CA LEU A 493 -33.42 -2.02 -15.83
C LEU A 493 -32.44 -3.20 -15.72
N ILE A 494 -31.54 -3.35 -16.70
CA ILE A 494 -30.52 -4.41 -16.67
C ILE A 494 -29.52 -4.16 -15.53
N VAL A 495 -29.02 -2.93 -15.38
CA VAL A 495 -28.07 -2.56 -14.32
C VAL A 495 -28.70 -2.73 -12.93
N ASN A 496 -29.98 -2.43 -12.76
CA ASN A 496 -30.67 -2.70 -11.50
C ASN A 496 -30.91 -4.17 -11.24
N SER A 497 -31.28 -4.94 -12.27
CA SER A 497 -31.32 -6.40 -12.12
C SER A 497 -29.95 -6.95 -11.71
N PHE A 498 -28.85 -6.36 -12.20
CA PHE A 498 -27.49 -6.67 -11.79
C PHE A 498 -27.16 -6.24 -10.35
N ASN A 499 -27.71 -5.10 -9.89
CA ASN A 499 -27.61 -4.69 -8.48
C ASN A 499 -28.27 -5.72 -7.56
N SER A 500 -29.48 -6.19 -7.89
CA SER A 500 -30.21 -7.17 -7.07
C SER A 500 -29.69 -8.61 -7.21
N SER A 501 -29.14 -8.98 -8.36
CA SER A 501 -28.68 -10.34 -8.66
C SER A 501 -27.39 -10.31 -9.49
N THR A 502 -26.47 -11.23 -9.22
CA THR A 502 -25.21 -11.31 -9.97
C THR A 502 -25.31 -12.02 -11.32
N TYR A 503 -26.48 -12.56 -11.66
CA TYR A 503 -26.78 -13.17 -12.95
C TYR A 503 -28.26 -12.93 -13.33
N LEU A 504 -28.58 -13.17 -14.60
CA LEU A 504 -29.94 -13.13 -15.12
C LEU A 504 -30.46 -14.56 -15.28
N ASP A 505 -31.62 -14.84 -14.69
CA ASP A 505 -32.34 -16.05 -15.02
C ASP A 505 -32.85 -15.99 -16.47
N LYS A 506 -33.27 -17.15 -16.99
CA LYS A 506 -33.77 -17.29 -18.36
C LYS A 506 -34.92 -16.34 -18.66
N MET A 507 -35.82 -16.11 -17.71
CA MET A 507 -37.00 -15.26 -17.90
C MET A 507 -36.59 -13.79 -18.06
N LYS A 508 -35.74 -13.28 -17.16
CA LYS A 508 -35.20 -11.91 -17.24
C LYS A 508 -34.38 -11.69 -18.50
N ARG A 509 -33.53 -12.65 -18.87
CA ARG A 509 -32.77 -12.61 -20.13
C ARG A 509 -33.72 -12.49 -21.33
N ASP A 510 -34.69 -13.41 -21.46
CA ASP A 510 -35.61 -13.44 -22.60
C ASP A 510 -36.51 -12.18 -22.64
N PHE A 511 -36.81 -11.60 -21.49
CA PHE A 511 -37.46 -10.30 -21.38
C PHE A 511 -36.58 -9.17 -21.93
N PHE A 512 -35.36 -8.99 -21.41
CA PHE A 512 -34.49 -7.90 -21.85
C PHE A 512 -34.06 -8.02 -23.32
N MET A 513 -33.82 -9.24 -23.82
CA MET A 513 -33.52 -9.46 -25.24
C MET A 513 -34.67 -9.04 -26.14
N ARG A 514 -35.93 -9.34 -25.76
CA ARG A 514 -37.10 -8.86 -26.51
C ARG A 514 -37.21 -7.35 -26.50
N CYS A 515 -36.97 -6.70 -25.36
CA CYS A 515 -36.95 -5.24 -25.27
C CYS A 515 -35.91 -4.58 -26.19
N LEU A 516 -34.78 -5.24 -26.46
CA LEU A 516 -33.75 -4.73 -27.38
C LEU A 516 -34.10 -4.94 -28.87
N HIS A 517 -34.80 -6.02 -29.22
CA HIS A 517 -35.09 -6.40 -30.61
C HIS A 517 -36.43 -5.88 -31.15
N GLU A 518 -37.47 -5.82 -30.31
CA GLU A 518 -38.78 -5.33 -30.70
C GLU A 518 -38.82 -3.81 -30.53
N ASN A 519 -39.34 -3.07 -31.53
CA ASN A 519 -39.63 -1.65 -31.36
C ASN A 519 -40.50 -1.51 -30.11
N ALA A 520 -39.99 -0.93 -29.03
CA ALA A 520 -40.61 -1.10 -27.71
C ALA A 520 -42.01 -0.49 -27.57
N GLN A 521 -42.46 0.30 -28.55
CA GLN A 521 -43.86 0.70 -28.67
C GLN A 521 -44.78 -0.52 -28.56
N THR A 522 -44.46 -1.64 -29.24
CA THR A 522 -45.26 -2.87 -29.17
C THR A 522 -45.15 -3.62 -27.84
N VAL A 523 -44.01 -3.51 -27.14
CA VAL A 523 -43.76 -4.23 -25.87
C VAL A 523 -44.45 -3.54 -24.70
N LEU A 524 -44.40 -2.20 -24.66
CA LEU A 524 -45.01 -1.39 -23.59
C LEU A 524 -46.54 -1.40 -23.65
N ASP A 525 -47.12 -1.53 -24.85
CA ASP A 525 -48.57 -1.62 -25.05
C ASP A 525 -49.15 -3.02 -24.78
N SER A 526 -48.29 -4.06 -24.77
CA SER A 526 -48.66 -5.45 -24.52
C SER A 526 -48.89 -5.71 -23.01
N LYS A 527 -50.05 -5.30 -22.50
CA LYS A 527 -50.49 -5.48 -21.09
C LYS A 527 -50.78 -6.92 -20.65
N SER A 528 -50.51 -7.95 -21.44
CA SER A 528 -50.91 -9.33 -21.13
C SER A 528 -49.73 -10.29 -21.06
N TYR A 529 -48.98 -10.25 -19.96
CA TYR A 529 -48.28 -11.47 -19.54
C TYR A 529 -49.27 -12.35 -18.77
N PRO A 530 -49.43 -13.63 -19.14
CA PRO A 530 -50.26 -14.54 -18.37
C PRO A 530 -49.57 -14.80 -17.03
N GLU A 531 -50.11 -14.19 -15.97
CA GLU A 531 -49.81 -14.54 -14.59
C GLU A 531 -50.04 -16.04 -14.42
N LYS A 532 -48.96 -16.84 -14.42
CA LYS A 532 -49.02 -18.20 -13.90
C LYS A 532 -48.99 -18.09 -12.38
N SER A 533 -50.19 -17.92 -11.83
CA SER A 533 -50.53 -18.15 -10.44
C SER A 533 -49.94 -19.49 -9.96
N ASN A 534 -49.15 -19.45 -8.89
CA ASN A 534 -49.22 -20.35 -7.71
C ASN A 534 -47.96 -20.31 -6.83
N THR A 535 -47.22 -19.19 -6.79
CA THR A 535 -46.28 -18.93 -5.69
C THR A 535 -46.42 -17.47 -5.27
N SER A 536 -46.79 -17.27 -4.01
CA SER A 536 -47.06 -15.99 -3.37
C SER A 536 -45.78 -15.17 -3.20
N SER A 537 -45.29 -14.57 -4.27
CA SER A 537 -44.35 -13.47 -4.21
C SER A 537 -44.93 -12.30 -5.00
N GLU A 538 -45.09 -11.17 -4.33
CA GLU A 538 -45.59 -9.89 -4.82
C GLU A 538 -44.83 -9.43 -6.08
N ILE A 539 -45.27 -9.82 -7.26
CA ILE A 539 -44.86 -9.17 -8.50
C ILE A 539 -45.88 -8.05 -8.75
N ILE A 540 -45.49 -6.87 -8.33
CA ILE A 540 -46.21 -5.61 -8.44
C ILE A 540 -46.58 -5.36 -9.91
N SER A 541 -47.86 -5.47 -10.26
CA SER A 541 -48.41 -5.05 -11.55
C SER A 541 -48.59 -3.53 -11.57
N HIS A 542 -47.48 -2.78 -11.57
CA HIS A 542 -47.50 -1.35 -11.83
C HIS A 542 -47.59 -1.11 -13.34
N GLY A 543 -48.77 -0.74 -13.82
CA GLY A 543 -48.86 0.01 -15.07
C GLY A 543 -47.99 1.26 -14.94
N ILE A 544 -47.08 1.46 -15.88
CA ILE A 544 -46.13 2.58 -15.91
C ILE A 544 -46.94 3.88 -15.87
N ALA A 545 -47.06 4.48 -14.69
CA ALA A 545 -47.73 5.76 -14.54
C ALA A 545 -46.83 6.86 -15.09
N ALA A 546 -47.42 7.87 -15.75
CA ALA A 546 -46.72 9.02 -16.32
C ALA A 546 -45.66 9.71 -15.44
N PRO A 547 -45.77 9.75 -14.08
CA PRO A 547 -44.72 10.34 -13.22
C PRO A 547 -43.37 9.62 -13.28
N GLN A 548 -43.34 8.29 -13.43
CA GLN A 548 -42.11 7.49 -13.43
C GLN A 548 -41.29 7.70 -14.71
N VAL A 549 -41.98 8.00 -15.82
CA VAL A 549 -41.34 8.32 -17.11
C VAL A 549 -40.55 9.64 -17.01
N ILE A 550 -40.99 10.59 -16.18
CA ILE A 550 -40.39 11.93 -16.09
C ILE A 550 -39.00 11.90 -15.44
N LYS A 551 -38.75 11.00 -14.48
CA LYS A 551 -37.45 10.89 -13.80
C LYS A 551 -36.40 10.08 -14.56
N CYS A 552 -36.82 9.08 -15.35
CA CYS A 552 -35.90 8.41 -16.29
C CYS A 552 -35.23 9.43 -17.24
N CYS A 553 -35.92 10.53 -17.59
CA CYS A 553 -35.36 11.58 -18.44
C CYS A 553 -34.25 12.42 -17.77
N GLN A 554 -33.95 12.23 -16.48
CA GLN A 554 -32.85 12.93 -15.80
C GLN A 554 -31.52 12.18 -15.86
N LEU A 555 -31.56 10.88 -16.14
CA LEU A 555 -30.37 10.04 -16.21
C LEU A 555 -29.75 10.14 -17.61
N SER A 556 -28.43 10.29 -17.66
CA SER A 556 -27.65 10.04 -18.87
C SER A 556 -27.19 8.59 -18.92
N PHE A 557 -26.79 8.13 -20.10
CA PHE A 557 -26.13 6.82 -20.21
C PHE A 557 -24.83 6.77 -19.40
N GLU A 558 -24.11 7.91 -19.26
CA GLU A 558 -22.93 7.99 -18.40
C GLU A 558 -23.25 7.65 -16.94
N ASP A 559 -24.38 8.12 -16.43
CA ASP A 559 -24.80 7.85 -15.05
C ASP A 559 -25.06 6.35 -14.88
N ILE A 560 -25.69 5.70 -15.86
CA ILE A 560 -25.91 4.24 -15.85
C ILE A 560 -24.57 3.49 -15.84
N LEU A 561 -23.59 3.91 -16.64
CA LEU A 561 -22.25 3.32 -16.64
C LEU A 561 -21.54 3.51 -15.29
N ARG A 562 -21.67 4.69 -14.66
CA ARG A 562 -21.13 4.95 -13.32
C ARG A 562 -21.76 4.06 -12.26
N TRP A 563 -23.09 3.87 -12.31
CA TRP A 563 -23.79 2.92 -11.45
C TRP A 563 -23.31 1.49 -11.66
N PHE A 564 -23.20 1.04 -12.91
CA PHE A 564 -22.67 -0.29 -13.23
C PHE A 564 -21.25 -0.50 -12.69
N ILE A 565 -20.35 0.48 -12.89
CA ILE A 565 -18.98 0.46 -12.35
C ILE A 565 -19.00 0.37 -10.82
N LEU A 566 -19.81 1.19 -10.15
CA LEU A 566 -19.89 1.19 -8.68
C LEU A 566 -20.43 -0.15 -8.15
N ILE A 567 -21.50 -0.68 -8.74
CA ILE A 567 -22.07 -1.99 -8.41
C ILE A 567 -21.04 -3.11 -8.61
N TYR A 568 -20.32 -3.09 -9.73
CA TYR A 568 -19.29 -4.08 -10.03
C TYR A 568 -18.14 -4.01 -9.02
N GLU A 569 -17.63 -2.80 -8.73
CA GLU A 569 -16.55 -2.59 -7.75
C GLU A 569 -16.99 -3.05 -6.35
N HIS A 570 -18.22 -2.75 -5.96
CA HIS A 570 -18.77 -3.19 -4.69
C HIS A 570 -18.96 -4.71 -4.62
N LYS A 571 -19.51 -5.36 -5.63
CA LYS A 571 -19.77 -6.82 -5.59
C LYS A 571 -18.52 -7.66 -5.78
N PHE A 572 -17.65 -7.28 -6.72
CA PHE A 572 -16.57 -8.14 -7.19
C PHE A 572 -15.19 -7.76 -6.66
N ILE A 573 -14.92 -6.47 -6.45
CA ILE A 573 -13.60 -6.02 -5.99
C ILE A 573 -13.54 -5.91 -4.47
N PHE A 574 -14.39 -5.11 -3.84
CA PHE A 574 -14.23 -4.72 -2.44
C PHE A 574 -15.23 -5.32 -1.45
N GLY A 575 -16.47 -5.55 -1.87
CA GLY A 575 -17.55 -6.02 -1.00
C GLY A 575 -17.93 -7.48 -1.24
N ARG A 576 -19.17 -7.81 -0.85
CA ARG A 576 -19.73 -9.15 -0.99
C ARG A 576 -20.58 -9.24 -2.24
N ARG A 577 -20.69 -10.46 -2.76
CA ARG A 577 -21.54 -10.77 -3.92
C ARG A 577 -22.98 -10.31 -3.73
N ASP A 578 -23.49 -10.53 -2.52
CA ASP A 578 -24.89 -10.28 -2.15
C ASP A 578 -25.10 -8.83 -1.70
N SER A 579 -24.07 -7.99 -1.74
CA SER A 579 -24.23 -6.59 -1.41
C SER A 579 -25.04 -5.87 -2.49
N THR A 580 -26.00 -5.06 -2.07
CA THR A 580 -26.90 -4.31 -2.94
C THR A 580 -26.97 -2.85 -2.50
N PHE A 581 -27.10 -1.94 -3.44
CA PHE A 581 -27.41 -0.53 -3.18
C PHE A 581 -28.92 -0.32 -3.09
N GLU A 582 -29.42 0.18 -1.96
CA GLU A 582 -30.85 0.43 -1.74
C GLU A 582 -31.33 1.64 -2.57
N ASN A 583 -30.49 2.67 -2.73
CA ASN A 583 -30.83 3.87 -3.50
C ASN A 583 -30.80 3.66 -5.01
N CYS A 584 -30.10 2.63 -5.48
CA CYS A 584 -30.24 2.20 -6.87
C CYS A 584 -31.70 1.78 -7.17
N ILE A 585 -32.43 1.25 -6.19
CA ILE A 585 -33.84 0.86 -6.33
C ILE A 585 -34.76 2.09 -6.32
N PHE A 586 -34.41 3.16 -5.61
CA PHE A 586 -35.21 4.40 -5.60
C PHE A 586 -35.30 5.07 -6.98
N LEU A 587 -34.33 4.82 -7.88
CA LEU A 587 -34.44 5.22 -9.29
C LEU A 587 -35.61 4.54 -10.05
N PHE A 588 -36.23 3.48 -9.49
CA PHE A 588 -37.33 2.71 -10.10
C PHE A 588 -38.71 2.99 -9.49
N HIS A 589 -38.77 3.41 -8.23
CA HIS A 589 -40.05 3.65 -7.55
C HIS A 589 -40.60 5.06 -7.76
N LEU A 590 -39.75 5.98 -8.18
CA LEU A 590 -40.12 7.35 -8.51
C LEU A 590 -40.52 7.48 -9.98
#